data_AF-F4BR73-F1
#
_entry.id   AF-F4BR73-F1
#
_cell.length_a   1.000
_cell.length_b   1.000
_cell.length_c   1.000
_cell.angle_alpha   90.00
_cell.angle_beta   90.00
_cell.angle_gamma   90.00
#
_symmetry.space_group_name_H-M   'P 1'
#
loop_
_entity.id
_entity.type
_entity.pdbx_description
1 polymer ?
#
loop_
_entity_poly.entity_id
_entity_poly.type
_entity_poly.pdbx_seq_one_letter_code
_entity_poly.pdbx_strand_id
1 'polypeptide(L)' 'MNIGELLSATGASKSTIRYYEDQKNLVPERNKNGYRKHTNEDLKDFRPLLCC' A
#
# COMPACT_ATOMS: atom_id res chain seq x y z
N MET A 1 7.60 3.54 -4.61
CA MET A 1 8.11 2.38 -3.86
C MET A 1 7.52 1.10 -4.41
N ASN A 2 8.29 0.01 -4.32
CA ASN A 2 7.73 -1.33 -4.48
C ASN A 2 6.93 -1.71 -3.25
N ILE A 3 6.02 -2.69 -3.37
CA ILE A 3 5.25 -3.20 -2.24
C ILE A 3 6.16 -3.67 -1.10
N GLY A 4 7.33 -4.25 -1.42
CA GLY A 4 8.34 -4.67 -0.44
C GLY A 4 8.84 -3.54 0.45
N GLU A 5 9.18 -2.39 -0.15
CA GLU A 5 9.63 -1.22 0.62
C GLU A 5 8.51 -0.63 1.46
N LEU A 6 7.29 -0.66 0.94
CA LEU A 6 6.11 -0.18 1.65
C LEU A 6 5.85 -1.00 2.91
N LEU A 7 5.97 -2.32 2.81
CA LEU A 7 5.82 -3.26 3.92
C LEU A 7 6.91 -3.06 4.97
N SER A 8 8.17 -2.92 4.56
CA SER A 8 9.27 -2.64 5.47
C SER A 8 9.09 -1.30 6.21
N ALA A 9 8.51 -0.29 5.55
CA ALA A 9 8.29 1.03 6.15
C ALA A 9 7.07 1.09 7.09
N THR A 10 6.04 0.27 6.84
CA THR A 10 4.80 0.24 7.65
C THR A 10 4.78 -0.88 8.70
N GLY A 11 5.64 -1.89 8.57
CA GLY A 11 5.57 -3.11 9.37
C GLY A 11 4.41 -4.02 8.99
N ALA A 12 3.69 -3.72 7.90
CA ALA A 12 2.57 -4.53 7.44
C ALA A 12 3.03 -5.83 6.77
N SER A 13 2.13 -6.81 6.74
CA SER A 13 2.33 -8.03 5.96
C SER A 13 1.72 -7.90 4.55
N LYS A 14 2.29 -8.61 3.57
CA LYS A 14 1.80 -8.61 2.16
C LYS A 14 0.31 -8.91 2.09
N SER A 15 -0.12 -9.87 2.90
CA SER A 15 -1.52 -10.32 2.97
C SER A 15 -2.45 -9.19 3.38
N THR A 16 -2.03 -8.33 4.32
CA THR A 16 -2.81 -7.20 4.79
C THR A 16 -3.02 -6.17 3.69
N ILE A 17 -1.95 -5.83 2.95
CA ILE A 17 -2.07 -4.91 1.81
C ILE A 17 -2.98 -5.48 0.73
N ARG A 18 -2.83 -6.77 0.40
CA ARG A 18 -3.68 -7.44 -0.58
C ARG A 18 -5.15 -7.48 -0.15
N TYR A 19 -5.40 -7.64 1.15
CA TYR A 19 -6.75 -7.57 1.73
C TYR A 19 -7.36 -6.17 1.53
N TYR A 20 -6.61 -5.10 1.81
CA TYR A 20 -7.09 -3.73 1.59
C TYR A 20 -7.26 -3.36 0.11
N GLU A 21 -6.40 -3.88 -0.77
CA GLU A 21 -6.58 -3.76 -2.23
C GLU A 21 -7.86 -4.48 -2.68
N ASP A 22 -8.13 -5.68 -2.17
CA ASP A 22 -9.31 -6.48 -2.50
C ASP A 22 -10.60 -5.79 -2.03
N GLN A 23 -10.57 -5.20 -0.83
CA GLN A 23 -11.68 -4.40 -0.30
C GLN A 23 -11.89 -3.06 -1.04
N LYS A 24 -11.10 -2.75 -2.09
CA LYS A 24 -11.13 -1.50 -2.86
C LYS A 24 -11.03 -0.22 -2.03
N ASN A 25 -10.66 -0.32 -0.76
CA ASN A 25 -10.58 0.81 0.14
C ASN A 25 -9.31 1.63 -0.14
N LEU A 26 -8.32 1.01 -0.78
CA LEU A 26 -7.07 1.62 -1.22
C LEU A 26 -6.78 1.17 -2.64
N VAL A 27 -6.92 2.09 -3.60
CA VAL A 27 -6.59 1.85 -5.01
C VAL A 27 -5.26 2.54 -5.27
N PRO A 28 -4.13 1.80 -5.36
CA PRO A 28 -2.84 2.44 -5.64
C PRO A 28 -2.94 3.14 -7.00
N GLU A 29 -2.47 4.38 -7.07
CA GLU A 29 -2.46 5.13 -8.32
C GLU A 29 -1.70 4.33 -9.39
N ARG A 30 -2.43 3.98 -10.46
CA ARG A 30 -1.83 3.35 -11.63
C ARG A 30 -1.12 4.44 -12.40
N ASN A 31 0.21 4.43 -12.31
CA ASN A 31 1.02 5.32 -13.13
C ASN A 31 0.75 5.02 -14.62
N LYS A 32 0.90 6.00 -15.51
CA LYS A 32 0.58 5.89 -16.96
C LYS A 32 1.21 4.68 -17.68
N ASN A 33 2.25 4.07 -17.10
CA ASN A 33 2.90 2.85 -17.60
C ASN A 33 2.23 1.53 -17.17
N GLY A 34 1.08 1.54 -16.48
CA GLY A 34 0.38 0.31 -16.07
C GLY A 34 1.02 -0.45 -14.89
N TYR A 35 2.10 0.08 -14.32
CA TYR A 35 2.69 -0.45 -13.10
C TYR A 35 1.98 0.12 -11.86
N ARG A 36 1.79 -0.75 -10.86
CA ARG A 36 1.37 -0.35 -9.51
C ARG A 36 2.57 0.33 -8.85
N LYS A 37 2.48 1.63 -8.62
CA LYS A 37 3.52 2.38 -7.94
C LYS A 37 2.90 2.90 -6.65
N HIS A 38 3.40 2.42 -5.52
CA HIS A 38 2.98 2.98 -4.26
C HIS A 38 3.74 4.27 -3.99
N THR A 39 3.04 5.35 -3.73
CA THR A 39 3.59 6.65 -3.37
C THR A 39 3.70 6.78 -1.85
N ASN A 40 4.39 7.82 -1.40
CA ASN A 40 4.44 8.14 0.03
C ASN A 40 3.07 8.56 0.60
N GLU A 41 2.10 8.86 -0.27
CA GLU A 41 0.72 9.14 0.12
C GLU A 41 0.04 7.84 0.57
N ASP A 42 0.17 6.76 -0.20
CA ASP A 42 -0.30 5.43 0.21
C ASP A 42 0.26 5.05 1.59
N LEU A 43 1.54 5.32 1.84
CA LEU A 43 2.18 5.09 3.15
C LEU A 43 1.49 5.81 4.31
N LYS A 44 1.05 7.05 4.10
CA LYS A 44 0.34 7.83 5.12
C LYS A 44 -1.04 7.23 5.41
N ASP A 45 -1.69 6.66 4.40
CA ASP A 45 -2.98 5.98 4.57
C ASP A 45 -2.84 4.62 5.26
N PHE A 46 -1.75 3.88 5.00
CA PHE A 46 -1.48 2.60 5.66
C PHE A 46 -1.11 2.75 7.14
N ARG A 47 -0.38 3.82 7.49
CA ARG A 47 0.15 4.03 8.85
C ARG A 47 -0.91 3.99 9.96
N PRO A 48 -2.05 4.70 9.87
CA PRO A 48 -3.11 4.64 10.88
C PRO A 48 -3.90 3.33 10.86
N LEU A 49 -4.00 2.63 9.72
CA LEU A 49 -4.76 1.38 9.60
C LEU A 49 -4.06 0.19 10.27
N LEU A 50 -2.74 0.26 10.41
CA LEU A 50 -1.90 -0.84 10.89
C LEU A 50 -1.30 -0.59 12.27
N CYS A 51 -1.38 0.65 12.76
CA CYS A 51 -0.91 1.05 14.08
C CYS A 51 -2.04 0.83 15.10
N CYS A 52 -2.25 -0.41 15.50
CA CYS A 52 -3.06 -0.80 16.66
C CYS A 52 -2.22 -1.77 17.51
#